data_AF-A0A371PEP2-F1
#
_entry.id   AF-A0A371PEP2-F1
#
_cell.length_a   1.000
_cell.length_b   1.000
_cell.length_c   1.000
_cell.angle_alpha   90.00
_cell.angle_beta   90.00
_cell.angle_gamma   90.00
#
_symmetry.space_group_name_H-M   'P 1'
#
loop_
_entity.id
_entity.type
_entity.pdbx_description
1 polymer ?
#
loop_
_entity_poly.entity_id
_entity_poly.type
_entity_poly.pdbx_seq_one_letter_code
_entity_poly.pdbx_strand_id
1 'polypeptide(L)'
;MNLHTNKWIQYGVIALYPAVAFGLLFFGEYLLRSWMIPVLAVLLFCFLWRGMRQVLWSNLLLWVAALPIWLFSLEAGGGEQMMANLAFIIMMFLPVLLIPQLLIVDIRNRIYDKFVRKQA
;
A
#
# COMPACT_ATOMS: atom_id res chain seq x y z
N MET A 1 6.99 -9.48 21.59
CA MET A 1 8.12 -9.66 20.64
C MET A 1 8.33 -8.36 19.88
N ASN A 2 9.56 -7.86 19.85
CA ASN A 2 9.88 -6.49 19.45
C ASN A 2 9.98 -6.31 17.92
N LEU A 3 8.92 -6.67 17.19
CA LEU A 3 8.81 -6.52 15.72
C LEU A 3 9.00 -5.07 15.27
N HIS A 4 8.71 -4.11 16.15
CA HIS A 4 8.81 -2.68 15.84
C HIS A 4 10.23 -2.11 15.91
N THR A 5 11.19 -2.74 16.60
CA THR A 5 12.54 -2.17 16.82
C THR A 5 13.54 -2.48 15.71
N ASN A 6 13.34 -3.56 14.96
CA ASN A 6 14.31 -3.97 13.94
C ASN A 6 14.07 -3.26 12.59
N LYS A 7 15.00 -2.41 12.19
CA LYS A 7 14.92 -1.63 10.93
C LYS A 7 14.77 -2.55 9.70
N TRP A 8 15.40 -3.72 9.71
CA TRP A 8 15.30 -4.71 8.63
C TRP A 8 13.88 -5.24 8.44
N ILE A 9 13.15 -5.48 9.54
CA ILE A 9 11.75 -5.92 9.47
C ILE A 9 10.89 -4.80 8.89
N GLN A 10 11.15 -3.54 9.27
CA GLN A 10 10.42 -2.41 8.70
C GLN A 10 10.66 -2.26 7.19
N TYR A 11 11.91 -2.38 6.73
CA TYR A 11 12.22 -2.38 5.30
C TYR A 11 11.59 -3.56 4.57
N GLY A 12 11.62 -4.75 5.19
CA GLY A 12 10.96 -5.94 4.68
C GLY A 12 9.45 -5.72 4.50
N VAL A 13 8.76 -5.19 5.51
CA VAL A 13 7.33 -4.84 5.42
C VAL A 13 7.08 -3.77 4.36
N ILE A 14 7.97 -2.79 4.24
CA ILE A 14 7.85 -1.73 3.23
C ILE A 14 7.88 -2.28 1.81
N ALA A 15 8.78 -3.23 1.54
CA ALA A 15 8.94 -3.89 0.25
C ALA A 15 7.95 -5.04 0.01
N LEU A 16 7.43 -5.65 1.08
CA LEU A 16 6.46 -6.74 0.99
C LEU A 16 5.10 -6.24 0.51
N TYR A 17 4.66 -5.05 0.95
CA TYR A 17 3.42 -4.44 0.49
C TYR A 17 3.34 -4.31 -1.04
N PRO A 18 4.31 -3.68 -1.73
CA PRO A 18 4.27 -3.57 -3.18
C PRO A 18 4.39 -4.93 -3.87
N ALA A 19 5.19 -5.88 -3.34
CA ALA A 19 5.28 -7.22 -3.90
C ALA A 19 3.93 -7.98 -3.84
N VAL A 20 3.23 -7.90 -2.71
CA VAL A 20 1.91 -8.55 -2.54
C VAL A 20 0.84 -7.85 -3.38
N ALA A 21 0.84 -6.51 -3.43
CA ALA A 21 -0.06 -5.77 -4.30
C ALA A 21 0.17 -6.11 -5.78
N PHE A 22 1.42 -6.23 -6.20
CA PHE A 22 1.76 -6.63 -7.56
C PHE A 22 1.34 -8.06 -7.87
N GLY A 23 1.60 -9.00 -6.95
CA GLY A 23 1.12 -10.37 -7.08
C GLY A 23 -0.41 -10.45 -7.20
N LEU A 24 -1.14 -9.71 -6.37
CA LEU A 24 -2.60 -9.64 -6.42
C LEU A 24 -3.12 -9.10 -7.76
N LEU A 25 -2.47 -8.07 -8.31
CA LEU A 25 -2.84 -7.49 -9.60
C LEU A 25 -2.45 -8.40 -10.77
N PHE A 26 -1.29 -9.06 -10.71
CA PHE A 26 -0.79 -9.95 -11.76
C PHE A 26 -1.55 -11.28 -11.83
N PHE A 27 -1.93 -11.86 -10.69
CA PHE A 27 -2.81 -13.03 -10.60
C PHE A 27 -4.31 -12.65 -10.59
N GLY A 28 -4.62 -11.42 -10.99
CA GLY A 28 -5.88 -10.73 -10.75
C GLY A 28 -7.14 -11.43 -11.27
N GLU A 29 -7.06 -12.25 -12.32
CA GLU A 29 -8.25 -12.93 -12.87
C GLU A 29 -8.97 -13.83 -11.85
N TYR A 30 -8.25 -14.46 -10.92
CA TYR A 30 -8.86 -15.32 -9.90
C TYR A 30 -9.13 -14.60 -8.56
N LEU A 31 -8.24 -13.68 -8.17
CA LEU A 31 -8.28 -13.05 -6.84
C LEU A 31 -9.11 -11.75 -6.81
N LEU A 32 -9.25 -11.04 -7.93
CA LEU A 32 -10.06 -9.81 -8.01
C LEU A 32 -11.56 -10.10 -8.19
N ARG A 33 -11.96 -11.36 -8.33
CA ARG A 33 -13.38 -11.75 -8.32
C ARG A 33 -14.06 -11.36 -6.99
N SER A 34 -13.28 -11.21 -5.92
CA SER A 34 -13.74 -10.68 -4.64
C SER A 34 -12.84 -9.55 -4.16
N TRP A 35 -13.40 -8.34 -4.10
CA TRP A 35 -12.76 -7.14 -3.53
C TRP A 35 -12.40 -7.30 -2.05
N MET A 36 -12.93 -8.32 -1.37
CA MET A 36 -12.67 -8.57 0.05
C MET A 36 -11.20 -8.92 0.31
N ILE A 37 -10.55 -9.64 -0.61
CA ILE A 37 -9.17 -10.10 -0.46
C ILE A 37 -8.16 -8.93 -0.47
N PRO A 38 -8.18 -8.02 -1.47
CA PRO A 38 -7.29 -6.86 -1.46
C PRO A 38 -7.59 -5.93 -0.27
N VAL A 39 -8.85 -5.78 0.15
CA VAL A 39 -9.19 -4.99 1.35
C VAL A 39 -8.60 -5.61 2.61
N LEU A 40 -8.70 -6.93 2.80
CA LEU A 40 -8.13 -7.61 3.96
C LEU A 40 -6.60 -7.49 4.00
N ALA A 41 -5.96 -7.62 2.83
CA ALA A 41 -4.52 -7.45 2.70
C ALA A 41 -4.10 -6.03 3.11
N VAL A 42 -4.78 -5.00 2.60
CA VAL A 42 -4.52 -3.60 2.97
C VAL A 42 -4.68 -3.39 4.48
N LEU A 43 -5.73 -3.93 5.09
CA LEU A 43 -5.94 -3.84 6.54
C LEU A 43 -4.79 -4.51 7.32
N LEU A 44 -4.38 -5.71 6.93
CA LEU A 44 -3.23 -6.41 7.51
C LEU A 44 -1.95 -5.58 7.45
N PHE A 45 -1.67 -4.96 6.30
CA PHE A 45 -0.51 -4.09 6.15
C PHE A 45 -0.63 -2.80 6.97
N CYS A 46 -1.84 -2.24 7.13
CA CYS A 46 -2.08 -1.13 8.04
C CYS A 46 -1.74 -1.47 9.50
N PHE A 47 -1.97 -2.71 9.94
CA PHE A 47 -1.53 -3.19 11.25
C PHE A 47 -0.02 -3.43 11.33
N LEU A 48 0.63 -3.74 10.21
CA LEU A 48 2.07 -3.97 10.14
C LEU A 48 2.87 -2.65 10.16
N TRP A 49 2.32 -1.58 9.56
CA TRP A 49 2.96 -0.28 9.55
C TRP A 49 2.99 0.36 10.95
N ARG A 50 4.20 0.72 11.40
CA ARG A 50 4.47 1.42 12.66
C ARG A 50 4.10 2.90 12.59
N GLY A 51 4.00 3.49 11.40
CA GLY A 51 3.64 4.90 11.26
C GLY A 51 3.52 5.38 9.82
N MET A 52 3.02 6.61 9.67
CA MET A 52 2.67 7.22 8.38
C MET A 52 3.82 7.23 7.38
N ARG A 53 5.07 7.38 7.85
CA ARG A 53 6.25 7.37 6.98
C ARG A 53 6.39 6.05 6.21
N GLN A 54 6.04 4.92 6.83
CA GLN A 54 6.12 3.62 6.19
C GLN A 54 5.02 3.43 5.13
N VAL A 55 3.81 3.93 5.41
CA VAL A 55 2.70 3.97 4.44
C VAL A 55 3.12 4.74 3.18
N LEU A 56 3.74 5.91 3.36
CA LEU A 56 4.22 6.74 2.26
C LEU A 56 5.33 6.04 1.47
N TRP A 57 6.34 5.48 2.14
CA TRP A 57 7.42 4.77 1.46
C TRP A 57 6.94 3.52 0.72
N SER A 58 6.04 2.73 1.31
CA SER A 58 5.45 1.55 0.66
C SER A 58 4.65 1.91 -0.59
N ASN A 59 3.81 2.94 -0.51
CA ASN A 59 3.05 3.40 -1.66
C ASN A 59 3.95 4.04 -2.72
N LEU A 60 4.97 4.80 -2.33
CA LEU A 60 5.93 5.36 -3.28
C LEU A 60 6.72 4.24 -3.98
N LEU A 61 7.18 3.22 -3.25
CA LEU A 61 7.80 2.04 -3.86
C LEU A 61 6.85 1.32 -4.81
N LEU A 62 5.57 1.17 -4.44
CA LEU A 62 4.57 0.56 -5.31
C LEU A 62 4.46 1.32 -6.63
N TRP A 63 4.34 2.65 -6.58
CA TRP A 63 4.27 3.48 -7.79
C TRP A 63 5.57 3.42 -8.61
N VAL A 64 6.72 3.48 -7.96
CA VAL A 64 8.04 3.37 -8.61
C VAL A 64 8.24 2.02 -9.28
N ALA A 65 7.71 0.93 -8.70
CA ALA A 65 7.78 -0.40 -9.31
C ALA A 65 6.70 -0.60 -10.38
N ALA A 66 5.49 -0.05 -10.17
CA ALA A 66 4.38 -0.22 -11.07
C ALA A 66 4.55 0.57 -12.36
N LEU A 67 4.95 1.86 -12.30
CA LEU A 67 5.07 2.73 -13.46
C LEU A 67 5.96 2.14 -14.58
N PRO A 68 7.17 1.61 -14.31
CA PRO A 68 8.00 1.00 -15.34
C PRO A 68 7.40 -0.26 -15.92
N ILE A 69 6.82 -1.13 -15.09
CA ILE A 69 6.21 -2.39 -15.55
C ILE A 69 5.01 -2.07 -16.45
N TRP A 70 4.22 -1.10 -16.05
CA TRP A 70 3.12 -0.56 -16.81
C TRP A 70 3.53 0.04 -18.16
N LEU A 71 4.61 0.82 -18.20
CA LEU A 71 5.15 1.36 -19.46
C LEU A 71 5.70 0.27 -20.38
N PHE A 72 6.27 -0.80 -19.83
CA PHE A 72 6.92 -1.85 -20.60
C PHE A 72 5.96 -2.98 -21.02
N SER A 73 4.92 -3.21 -20.22
CA SER A 73 3.98 -4.35 -20.39
C SER A 73 2.76 -4.04 -21.26
N LEU A 74 2.53 -2.77 -21.64
CA LEU A 74 1.43 -2.40 -22.51
C LEU A 74 1.90 -2.38 -23.98
N GLU A 75 1.31 -3.26 -24.80
CA GLU A 75 1.48 -3.23 -26.25
C GLU A 75 1.00 -1.88 -26.84
N ALA A 76 1.49 -1.56 -28.05
CA ALA A 76 1.28 -0.31 -28.76
C ALA A 76 -0.22 0.11 -28.76
N GLY A 77 -0.56 1.08 -27.92
CA GLY A 77 -1.91 1.62 -27.72
C GLY A 77 -2.36 1.68 -26.26
N GLY A 78 -2.01 0.67 -25.45
CA GLY A 78 -2.38 0.64 -24.03
C GLY A 78 -1.64 1.69 -23.18
N GLY A 79 -0.37 1.93 -23.50
CA GLY A 79 0.47 2.90 -22.80
C GLY A 79 -0.01 4.34 -22.95
N GLU A 80 -0.51 4.71 -24.14
CA GLU A 80 -1.02 6.05 -24.42
C GLU A 80 -2.32 6.32 -23.66
N GLN A 81 -3.23 5.35 -23.63
CA GLN A 81 -4.49 5.47 -22.92
C GLN A 81 -4.29 5.50 -21.40
N MET A 82 -3.29 4.80 -20.90
CA MET A 82 -2.92 4.89 -19.49
C MET A 82 -2.23 6.21 -19.16
N MET A 83 -1.34 6.74 -20.01
CA MET A 83 -0.76 8.07 -19.81
C MET A 83 -1.84 9.16 -19.80
N ALA A 84 -2.85 9.06 -20.68
CA ALA A 84 -3.98 9.97 -20.72
C ALA A 84 -4.81 9.93 -19.42
N ASN A 85 -4.94 8.75 -18.82
CA ASN A 85 -5.70 8.55 -17.58
C ASN A 85 -4.84 8.64 -16.31
N LEU A 86 -3.52 8.79 -16.41
CA LEU A 86 -2.60 8.71 -15.29
C LEU A 86 -2.89 9.78 -14.23
N ALA A 87 -3.18 11.00 -14.70
CA ALA A 87 -3.59 12.10 -13.82
C ALA A 87 -4.87 11.76 -13.05
N PHE A 88 -5.84 11.12 -13.70
CA PHE A 88 -7.09 10.68 -13.06
C PHE A 88 -6.85 9.55 -12.05
N ILE A 89 -6.01 8.57 -12.39
CA ILE A 89 -5.64 7.48 -11.49
C ILE A 89 -4.95 8.04 -10.25
N ILE A 90 -4.01 8.97 -10.40
CA ILE A 90 -3.33 9.63 -9.27
C ILE A 90 -4.34 10.43 -8.44
N MET A 91 -5.24 11.19 -9.08
CA MET A 91 -6.28 11.96 -8.40
C MET A 91 -7.24 11.07 -7.59
N MET A 92 -7.59 9.88 -8.11
CA MET A 92 -8.41 8.88 -7.41
C MET A 92 -7.64 8.16 -6.30
N PHE A 93 -6.36 7.85 -6.54
CA PHE A 93 -5.53 7.10 -5.61
C PHE A 93 -5.37 7.80 -4.26
N LEU A 94 -5.18 9.12 -4.25
CA LEU A 94 -5.03 9.88 -3.01
C LEU A 94 -6.23 9.71 -2.06
N PRO A 95 -7.47 10.08 -2.42
CA PRO A 95 -8.61 10.01 -1.53
C PRO A 95 -9.14 8.59 -1.30
N VAL A 96 -9.01 7.69 -2.28
CA VAL A 96 -9.61 6.34 -2.17
C VAL A 96 -8.68 5.36 -1.46
N LEU A 97 -7.36 5.49 -1.61
CA LEU A 97 -6.40 4.52 -1.07
C LEU A 97 -5.48 5.16 -0.04
N LEU A 98 -4.80 6.26 -0.37
CA LEU A 98 -3.75 6.81 0.49
C LEU A 98 -4.31 7.44 1.77
N ILE A 99 -5.34 8.30 1.67
CA ILE A 99 -5.94 8.97 2.82
C ILE A 99 -6.52 7.96 3.82
N PRO A 100 -7.34 6.96 3.40
CA PRO A 100 -7.85 5.94 4.32
C PRO A 100 -6.74 5.15 5.02
N GLN A 101 -5.68 4.77 4.29
CA GLN A 101 -4.54 4.06 4.89
C GLN A 101 -3.83 4.91 5.94
N LEU A 102 -3.60 6.20 5.65
CA LEU A 102 -2.99 7.12 6.60
C LEU A 102 -3.86 7.33 7.84
N LEU A 103 -5.18 7.47 7.67
CA LEU A 103 -6.13 7.60 8.77
C LEU A 103 -6.15 6.36 9.67
N ILE A 104 -6.20 5.16 9.09
CA ILE A 104 -6.21 3.90 9.86
C ILE A 104 -4.94 3.79 10.72
N VAL A 105 -3.77 4.07 10.13
CA VAL A 105 -2.49 4.01 10.85
C VAL A 105 -2.38 5.10 11.92
N ASP A 106 -2.84 6.33 11.64
CA ASP A 106 -2.83 7.43 12.62
C ASP A 106 -3.75 7.15 13.80
N ILE A 107 -5.01 6.75 13.54
CA ILE A 107 -5.98 6.39 14.57
C ILE A 107 -5.43 5.25 15.44
N ARG A 108 -4.89 4.20 14.82
CA ARG A 108 -4.26 3.09 15.55
C ARG A 108 -3.12 3.57 16.45
N ASN A 109 -2.21 4.39 15.92
CA ASN A 109 -1.08 4.90 16.69
C ASN A 109 -1.55 5.76 17.86
N ARG A 110 -2.55 6.62 17.67
CA ARG A 110 -3.16 7.42 18.74
C ARG A 110 -3.82 6.54 19.81
N ILE A 111 -4.53 5.49 19.41
CA ILE A 111 -5.11 4.52 20.34
C ILE A 111 -3.99 3.84 21.14
N TYR A 112 -2.95 3.34 20.47
CA TYR A 112 -1.84 2.67 21.13
C TYR A 112 -1.14 3.59 22.14
N ASP A 113 -0.87 4.84 21.76
CA ASP A 113 -0.28 5.83 22.66
C ASP A 113 -1.20 6.20 23.83
N LYS A 114 -2.51 6.32 23.59
CA LYS A 114 -3.46 6.69 24.64
C LYS A 114 -3.70 5.57 25.66
N PHE A 115 -3.68 4.30 25.23
CA PHE A 115 -3.97 3.16 26.09
C PHE A 115 -2.72 2.51 26.69
N VAL A 116 -1.62 2.40 25.95
CA VAL A 116 -0.41 1.70 26.42
C VAL A 116 0.51 2.61 27.23
N ARG A 117 0.63 3.89 26.85
CA ARG A 117 1.52 4.84 27.56
C ARG A 117 0.92 5.42 28.85
N LYS A 118 -0.37 5.21 29.12
CA LYS A 118 -1.03 5.59 30.39
C LYS A 118 -0.99 4.50 31.45
N GLN A 119 -0.56 3.29 31.12
CA GLN A 119 -0.48 2.15 32.05
C GLN A 119 0.97 1.76 32.42
N ALA A 120 1.97 2.50 31.95
CA ALA A 120 3.38 2.39 32.33
C ALA A 120 3.81 3.62 33.11
#